data_AF-A0A0F9REZ2-F1
#
_entry.id   AF-A0A0F9REZ2-F1
#
_cell.length_a   1.000
_cell.length_b   1.000
_cell.length_c   1.000
_cell.angle_alpha   90.00
_cell.angle_beta   90.00
_cell.angle_gamma   90.00
#
_symmetry.space_group_name_H-M   'P 1'
#
loop_
_entity.id
_entity.type
_entity.pdbx_description
1 polymer ?
#
loop_
_entity_poly.entity_id
_entity_poly.type
_entity_poly.pdbx_seq_one_letter_code
_entity_poly.pdbx_strand_id
1 'polypeptide(L)'
;MSTFLNYIHPTLNSVTILNNNSEFKRAQFTQEIIDSIRNAPKYCSFYSHVFNKFMALGLQLKAKKERFFENEDWSNRENRDGLMRKIEKFLNEHT
;
A
#
# COMPACT_ATOMS: atom_id res chain seq x y z
N MET A 1 28.76 47.31 -6.72
CA MET A 1 27.61 46.43 -7.01
C MET A 1 28.08 45.00 -6.81
N SER A 2 27.74 44.39 -5.67
CA SER A 2 28.17 43.04 -5.30
C SER A 2 27.11 42.04 -5.78
N THR A 3 27.53 41.11 -6.61
CA THR A 3 26.69 40.05 -7.18
C THR A 3 26.35 39.05 -6.08
N PHE A 4 25.12 39.08 -5.58
CA PHE A 4 24.60 38.03 -4.70
C PHE A 4 24.49 36.74 -5.52
N LEU A 5 25.46 35.84 -5.32
CA LEU A 5 25.35 34.44 -5.71
C LEU A 5 24.21 33.82 -4.92
N ASN A 6 23.15 33.41 -5.62
CA ASN A 6 22.12 32.52 -5.10
C ASN A 6 22.77 31.17 -4.74
N TYR A 7 23.21 31.04 -3.49
CA TYR A 7 23.63 29.77 -2.91
C TYR A 7 22.37 28.91 -2.69
N ILE A 8 22.02 28.10 -3.69
CA ILE A 8 21.00 27.06 -3.53
C ILE A 8 21.60 25.98 -2.63
N HIS A 9 21.04 25.84 -1.43
CA HIS A 9 21.51 24.93 -0.39
C HIS A 9 21.37 23.46 -0.85
N PRO A 10 22.45 22.68 -1.05
CA PRO A 10 22.40 21.35 -1.67
C PRO A 10 21.59 20.31 -0.89
N THR A 11 21.38 20.53 0.40
CA THR A 11 20.72 19.59 1.31
C THR A 11 19.20 19.58 1.18
N LEU A 12 18.57 20.68 0.76
CA LEU A 12 17.11 20.74 0.68
C LEU A 12 16.60 19.97 -0.54
N ASN A 13 17.26 20.12 -1.69
CA ASN A 13 16.90 19.44 -2.94
C ASN A 13 17.18 17.93 -2.90
N SER A 14 18.29 17.50 -2.28
CA SER A 14 18.63 16.07 -2.19
C SER A 14 17.65 15.28 -1.30
N VAL A 15 17.22 15.84 -0.17
CA VAL A 15 16.22 15.22 0.72
C VAL A 15 14.85 15.13 0.05
N THR A 16 14.43 16.18 -0.68
CA THR A 16 13.16 16.16 -1.42
C THR A 16 13.19 15.16 -2.58
N ILE A 17 14.28 15.09 -3.34
CA ILE A 17 14.42 14.11 -4.42
C ILE A 17 14.41 12.66 -3.90
N LEU A 18 15.12 12.40 -2.79
CA LEU A 18 15.13 11.07 -2.15
C LEU A 18 13.76 10.70 -1.57
N ASN A 19 13.05 11.64 -0.96
CA ASN A 19 11.70 11.42 -0.43
C ASN A 19 10.68 11.17 -1.55
N ASN A 20 10.72 11.95 -2.63
CA ASN A 20 9.82 11.76 -3.76
C ASN A 20 10.04 10.40 -4.44
N ASN A 21 11.29 9.95 -4.54
CA ASN A 21 11.62 8.64 -5.11
C ASN A 21 11.20 7.49 -4.18
N SER A 22 11.28 7.66 -2.85
CA SER A 22 10.82 6.65 -1.90
C SER A 22 9.29 6.55 -1.88
N GLU A 23 8.58 7.68 -1.90
CA GLU A 23 7.12 7.73 -2.02
C GLU A 23 6.62 7.12 -3.32
N PHE A 24 7.26 7.43 -4.45
CA PHE A 24 6.93 6.83 -5.75
C PHE A 24 7.10 5.31 -5.74
N LYS A 25 8.23 4.80 -5.20
CA LYS A 25 8.48 3.36 -5.09
C LYS A 25 7.48 2.67 -4.16
N ARG A 26 7.07 3.31 -3.06
CA ARG A 26 6.03 2.79 -2.16
C ARG A 26 4.68 2.72 -2.86
N ALA A 27 4.28 3.77 -3.57
CA ALA A 27 3.04 3.79 -4.33
C ALA A 27 3.02 2.70 -5.43
N GLN A 28 4.12 2.56 -6.18
CA GLN A 28 4.25 1.50 -7.18
C GLN A 28 4.12 0.11 -6.55
N PHE A 29 4.84 -0.15 -5.47
CA PHE A 29 4.79 -1.42 -4.76
C PHE A 29 3.39 -1.74 -4.20
N THR A 30 2.71 -0.76 -3.61
CA THR A 30 1.32 -0.91 -3.14
C THR A 30 0.38 -1.25 -4.30
N GLN A 31 0.55 -0.59 -5.45
CA GLN A 31 -0.26 -0.88 -6.64
C GLN A 31 -0.01 -2.30 -7.16
N GLU A 32 1.23 -2.78 -7.19
CA GLU A 32 1.57 -4.16 -7.59
C GLU A 32 0.89 -5.20 -6.67
N ILE A 33 0.79 -4.92 -5.36
CA ILE A 33 0.06 -5.78 -4.43
C ILE A 33 -1.44 -5.77 -4.72
N ILE A 34 -2.04 -4.59 -4.91
CA ILE A 34 -3.46 -4.45 -5.25
C ILE A 34 -3.79 -5.22 -6.52
N ASP A 35 -2.98 -5.07 -7.56
CA ASP A 35 -3.17 -5.77 -8.83
C ASP A 35 -2.99 -7.28 -8.67
N SER A 36 -2.05 -7.72 -7.83
CA SER A 36 -1.89 -9.13 -7.49
C SER A 36 -3.12 -9.69 -6.74
N ILE A 37 -3.78 -8.90 -5.90
CA ILE A 37 -5.00 -9.30 -5.19
C ILE A 37 -6.20 -9.37 -6.15
N ARG A 38 -6.35 -8.38 -7.05
CA ARG A 38 -7.41 -8.38 -8.08
C ARG A 38 -7.32 -9.60 -8.99
N ASN A 39 -6.09 -10.00 -9.32
CA ASN A 39 -5.81 -11.16 -10.17
C ASN A 39 -5.63 -12.46 -9.37
N ALA A 40 -6.25 -12.57 -8.19
CA ALA A 40 -6.18 -13.77 -7.36
C ALA A 40 -6.54 -15.04 -8.17
N PRO A 41 -5.73 -16.11 -8.12
CA PRO A 41 -6.02 -17.34 -8.83
C PRO A 41 -7.35 -17.96 -8.40
N LYS A 42 -8.13 -18.51 -9.35
CA LYS A 42 -9.48 -19.05 -9.09
C LYS A 42 -9.52 -20.21 -8.09
N TYR A 43 -8.40 -20.93 -7.93
CA TYR A 43 -8.28 -22.06 -7.00
C TYR A 43 -7.95 -21.63 -5.57
N CYS A 44 -7.62 -20.36 -5.33
CA CYS A 44 -7.29 -19.84 -4.01
C CYS A 44 -8.50 -19.13 -3.41
N SER A 45 -8.74 -19.31 -2.10
CA SER A 45 -9.73 -18.52 -1.40
C SER A 45 -9.29 -17.05 -1.41
N PHE A 46 -10.23 -16.13 -1.65
CA PHE A 46 -9.91 -14.71 -1.69
C PHE A 46 -9.34 -14.23 -0.35
N TYR A 47 -9.91 -14.71 0.77
CA TYR A 47 -9.40 -14.49 2.12
C TYR A 47 -7.92 -14.89 2.26
N SER A 48 -7.57 -16.14 1.96
CA SER A 48 -6.21 -16.65 2.15
C SER A 48 -5.21 -15.90 1.27
N HIS A 49 -5.61 -15.55 0.05
CA HIS A 49 -4.78 -14.77 -0.85
C HIS A 49 -4.45 -13.39 -0.27
N VAL A 50 -5.47 -12.65 0.19
CA VAL A 50 -5.30 -11.32 0.81
C VAL A 50 -4.49 -11.41 2.10
N PHE A 51 -4.81 -12.37 2.97
CA PHE A 51 -4.09 -12.58 4.23
C PHE A 51 -2.60 -12.84 3.99
N ASN A 52 -2.26 -13.69 3.02
CA ASN A 52 -0.86 -13.98 2.67
C ASN A 52 -0.12 -12.74 2.14
N LYS A 53 -0.80 -11.87 1.38
CA LYS A 53 -0.21 -10.59 0.96
C LYS A 53 0.05 -9.67 2.15
N PHE A 54 -0.88 -9.59 3.11
CA PHE A 54 -0.69 -8.79 4.32
C PHE A 54 0.45 -9.32 5.19
N MET A 55 0.59 -10.64 5.30
CA MET A 55 1.73 -11.28 5.97
C MET A 55 3.06 -10.94 5.28
N ALA A 56 3.11 -11.03 3.95
CA ALA A 56 4.31 -10.67 3.18
C ALA A 56 4.73 -9.20 3.35
N LEU A 57 3.76 -8.32 3.61
CA LEU A 57 3.97 -6.91 3.91
C LEU A 57 4.28 -6.61 5.39
N GLY A 58 4.25 -7.61 6.28
CA GLY A 58 4.40 -7.40 7.71
C GLY A 58 3.22 -6.66 8.37
N LEU A 59 2.06 -6.62 7.72
CA LEU A 59 0.87 -5.87 8.16
C LEU A 59 -0.06 -6.67 9.07
N GLN A 60 0.23 -7.95 9.33
CA GLN A 60 -0.65 -8.85 10.08
C GLN A 60 -1.01 -8.34 11.48
N LEU A 61 -0.07 -7.67 12.18
CA LEU A 61 -0.33 -7.14 13.51
C LEU A 61 -1.25 -5.91 13.46
N LYS A 62 -1.10 -5.04 12.46
CA LYS A 62 -1.98 -3.87 12.27
C LYS A 62 -3.39 -4.34 11.90
N ALA A 63 -3.48 -5.24 10.92
CA ALA A 63 -4.75 -5.81 10.47
C ALA A 63 -5.50 -6.54 11.60
N LYS A 64 -4.77 -7.23 12.50
CA LYS A 64 -5.36 -7.83 13.69
C LYS A 64 -5.88 -6.79 14.68
N LYS A 65 -5.10 -5.74 14.96
CA LYS A 65 -5.51 -4.66 15.88
C LYS A 65 -6.79 -3.97 15.39
N GLU A 66 -6.92 -3.79 14.09
CA GLU A 66 -8.08 -3.15 13.46
C GLU A 66 -9.19 -4.12 13.09
N ARG A 67 -9.06 -5.40 13.47
CA ARG A 67 -10.05 -6.46 13.20
C ARG A 67 -10.43 -6.53 11.71
N PHE A 68 -9.46 -6.27 10.84
CA PHE A 68 -9.66 -6.11 9.39
C PHE A 68 -10.38 -7.31 8.76
N PHE A 69 -10.12 -8.52 9.28
CA PHE A 69 -10.60 -9.79 8.74
C PHE A 69 -11.85 -10.34 9.42
N GLU A 70 -12.39 -9.72 10.47
CA GLU A 70 -13.35 -10.40 11.38
C GLU A 70 -14.82 -10.37 10.97
N ASN A 71 -15.31 -9.29 10.34
CA ASN A 71 -16.76 -9.05 10.22
C ASN A 71 -17.35 -9.32 8.83
N GLU A 72 -16.51 -9.67 7.86
CA GLU A 72 -16.87 -9.63 6.45
C GLU A 72 -17.07 -11.04 5.89
N ASP A 73 -18.05 -11.19 5.00
CA ASP A 73 -18.19 -12.43 4.22
C ASP A 73 -17.21 -12.41 3.04
N TRP A 74 -16.02 -12.98 3.29
CA TRP A 74 -14.93 -13.13 2.33
C TRP A 74 -15.16 -14.22 1.27
N SER A 75 -16.22 -15.03 1.44
CA SER A 75 -16.58 -16.10 0.52
C SER A 75 -17.58 -15.63 -0.54
N ASN A 76 -18.40 -14.62 -0.22
CA ASN A 76 -19.35 -14.05 -1.15
C ASN A 76 -18.63 -13.22 -2.25
N ARG A 77 -18.84 -13.63 -3.50
CA ARG A 77 -18.26 -12.97 -4.68
C ARG A 77 -18.86 -11.59 -4.92
N GLU A 78 -20.12 -11.36 -4.58
CA GLU A 78 -20.79 -10.07 -4.74
C GLU A 78 -20.15 -8.99 -3.84
N ASN A 79 -19.55 -9.42 -2.72
CA ASN A 79 -18.85 -8.52 -1.80
C ASN A 79 -17.43 -8.15 -2.27
N ARG A 80 -16.89 -8.78 -3.33
CA ARG A 80 -15.48 -8.59 -3.75
C ARG A 80 -15.11 -7.13 -3.99
N ASP A 81 -15.97 -6.37 -4.65
CA ASP A 81 -15.68 -4.95 -4.93
C ASP A 81 -15.62 -4.11 -3.65
N GLY A 82 -16.51 -4.39 -2.70
CA GLY A 82 -16.49 -3.77 -1.37
C GLY A 82 -15.23 -4.13 -0.59
N LEU A 83 -14.85 -5.40 -0.60
CA LEU A 83 -13.62 -5.88 0.03
C LEU A 83 -12.37 -5.27 -0.62
N MET A 84 -12.35 -5.13 -1.94
CA MET A 84 -11.25 -4.48 -2.66
C MET A 84 -11.06 -3.03 -2.23
N ARG A 85 -12.14 -2.25 -2.14
CA ARG A 85 -12.07 -0.86 -1.64
C ARG A 85 -11.55 -0.80 -0.21
N LYS A 86 -11.96 -1.73 0.65
CA LYS A 86 -11.48 -1.84 2.03
C LYS A 86 -9.97 -2.15 2.08
N ILE A 87 -9.50 -3.06 1.24
CA ILE A 87 -8.08 -3.43 1.11
C ILE A 87 -7.25 -2.24 0.62
N GLU A 88 -7.69 -1.58 -0.44
CA GLU A 88 -6.99 -0.41 -1.01
C GLU A 88 -6.85 0.70 0.03
N LYS A 89 -7.92 1.01 0.76
CA LYS A 89 -7.90 1.99 1.84
C LYS A 89 -6.87 1.61 2.93
N PHE A 90 -6.92 0.38 3.42
CA PHE A 90 -6.03 -0.09 4.48
C PHE A 90 -4.55 -0.05 4.05
N LEU A 91 -4.23 -0.47 2.82
CA LEU A 91 -2.86 -0.41 2.33
C LEU A 91 -2.38 1.04 2.20
N ASN A 92 -3.20 1.96 1.71
CA ASN A 92 -2.82 3.38 1.65
C ASN A 92 -2.58 4.00 3.03
N GLU A 93 -3.25 3.53 4.07
CA GLU A 93 -3.09 4.04 5.45
C GLU A 93 -1.87 3.45 6.19
N HIS A 94 -1.32 2.31 5.73
CA HIS A 94 -0.35 1.55 6.52
C HIS A 94 0.94 1.14 5.81
N THR A 95 1.10 1.46 4.53
CA THR A 95 2.31 1.20 3.73
C THR A 95 2.94 2.50 3.25
#